data_AF-A0A6A4R2H4-F1
#
_entry.id   AF-A0A6A4R2H4-F1
#
_cell.length_a   1.000
_cell.length_b   1.000
_cell.length_c   1.000
_cell.angle_alpha   90.00
_cell.angle_beta   90.00
_cell.angle_gamma   90.00
#
_symmetry.space_group_name_H-M   'P 1'
#
loop_
_entity.id
_entity.type
_entity.pdbx_description
1 polymer ?
#
loop_
_entity_poly.entity_id
_entity_poly.type
_entity_poly.pdbx_seq_one_letter_code
_entity_poly.pdbx_strand_id
1 'polypeptide(L)' 'METATELVNDQNPKKYRESSFRDFLNFLSNNDVGPQGKTYKDTLKLKNN' A
#
# COMPACT_ATOMS: atom_id res chain seq x y z
N MET A 1 7.83 3.16 5.56
CA MET A 1 7.30 3.68 4.29
C MET A 1 5.97 4.32 4.58
N GLU A 2 6.00 5.64 4.62
CA GLU A 2 4.85 6.49 4.88
C GLU A 2 4.43 7.18 3.56
N THR A 3 3.21 7.71 3.54
CA THR A 3 2.76 8.55 2.43
C THR A 3 3.49 9.88 2.47
N ALA A 4 3.89 10.38 1.30
CA ALA A 4 4.40 11.73 1.10
C ALA A 4 3.36 12.76 1.58
N THR A 5 3.60 13.37 2.73
CA THR A 5 2.65 14.28 3.42
C THR A 5 2.34 15.52 2.59
N GLU A 6 3.30 15.98 1.80
CA GLU A 6 3.19 17.11 0.89
C GLU A 6 2.17 16.90 -0.25
N LEU A 7 1.77 15.64 -0.50
CA LEU A 7 0.76 15.27 -1.49
C LEU A 7 -0.62 14.99 -0.88
N VAL A 8 -0.76 15.10 0.45
CA VAL A 8 -2.01 14.86 1.17
C VAL A 8 -2.72 16.18 1.44
N ASN A 9 -3.97 16.29 0.98
CA ASN A 9 -4.83 17.45 1.22
C ASN A 9 -6.31 17.04 1.14
N ASP A 10 -7.22 18.00 1.29
CA ASP A 10 -8.67 17.75 1.27
C ASP A 10 -9.16 17.14 -0.06
N GLN A 11 -8.53 17.50 -1.18
CA GLN A 11 -8.86 16.97 -2.51
C GLN A 11 -8.20 15.60 -2.77
N ASN A 12 -7.09 15.31 -2.11
CA ASN A 12 -6.35 14.05 -2.19
C ASN A 12 -6.01 13.53 -0.79
N PRO A 13 -6.98 12.93 -0.08
CA PRO A 13 -6.78 12.45 1.28
C PRO A 13 -5.84 11.24 1.31
N LYS A 14 -5.30 10.94 2.50
CA LYS A 14 -4.48 9.74 2.75
C LYS A 14 -5.28 8.49 2.37
N LYS A 15 -4.80 7.73 1.38
CA LYS A 15 -5.48 6.54 0.82
C LYS A 15 -4.86 5.21 1.25
N TYR A 16 -3.63 5.26 1.76
CA TYR A 16 -2.83 4.09 2.05
C TYR A 16 -2.34 4.15 3.50
N ARG A 17 -2.35 3.00 4.17
CA ARG A 17 -1.70 2.85 5.48
C ARG A 17 -0.19 2.84 5.34
N GLU A 18 0.49 3.13 6.44
CA GLU A 18 1.94 2.94 6.55
C GLU A 18 2.32 1.46 6.46
N SER A 19 3.51 1.21 5.93
CA SER A 19 4.13 -0.10 5.87
C SER A 19 5.63 0.00 6.03
N SER A 20 6.32 -1.09 6.35
CA SER A 20 7.78 -1.14 6.33
C SER A 20 8.31 -1.73 5.01
N PHE A 21 9.58 -1.49 4.71
CA PHE A 21 10.24 -2.18 3.59
C PHE A 21 10.31 -3.69 3.80
N ARG A 22 10.38 -4.13 5.06
CA ARG A 22 10.29 -5.54 5.40
C ARG A 22 8.92 -6.13 5.06
N ASP A 23 7.84 -5.40 5.27
CA ASP A 23 6.49 -5.86 4.90
C ASP A 23 6.34 -6.04 3.39
N PHE A 24 7.01 -5.20 2.60
CA PHE A 24 7.07 -5.36 1.15
C PHE A 24 7.83 -6.64 0.75
N LEU A 25 8.98 -6.91 1.36
CA LEU A 25 9.74 -8.14 1.09
C LEU A 25 8.97 -9.40 1.52
N ASN A 26 8.31 -9.35 2.68
CA ASN A 26 7.43 -10.42 3.14
C ASN A 26 6.25 -10.63 2.19
N PHE A 27 5.72 -9.57 1.59
CA PHE A 27 4.67 -9.70 0.58
C PHE A 27 5.21 -10.45 -0.65
N LEU A 28 6.38 -10.07 -1.17
CA LEU A 28 6.99 -10.74 -2.32
C LEU A 28 7.33 -12.21 -2.03
N SER A 29 7.78 -12.54 -0.82
CA SER A 29 8.15 -13.92 -0.48
C SER A 29 6.94 -14.86 -0.34
N ASN A 30 5.78 -14.32 0.01
CA ASN A 30 4.58 -15.10 0.35
C ASN A 30 3.49 -15.06 -0.72
N ASN A 31 3.67 -14.28 -1.79
CA ASN A 31 2.68 -14.13 -2.85
C ASN A 31 3.35 -14.34 -4.20
N ASP A 32 2.64 -14.99 -5.12
CA ASP A 32 3.10 -15.13 -6.49
C ASP A 32 2.86 -13.80 -7.24
N VAL A 33 3.93 -13.20 -7.75
CA VAL A 33 3.89 -11.85 -8.34
C VAL A 33 3.70 -11.99 -9.84
N GLY A 34 2.45 -11.89 -10.30
CA GLY A 34 2.09 -12.05 -11.70
C GLY A 34 0.91 -11.18 -12.14
N PRO A 35 0.48 -11.26 -13.42
CA PRO A 35 -0.62 -10.46 -13.97
C PRO A 35 -1.96 -10.69 -13.27
N GLN A 36 -2.10 -11.80 -12.54
CA GLN A 36 -3.30 -12.20 -11.83
C GLN A 36 -2.97 -12.31 -10.33
N GLY A 37 -3.45 -11.36 -9.53
CA GLY A 37 -3.21 -11.33 -8.08
C GLY A 37 -3.49 -9.97 -7.46
N LYS A 38 -3.58 -9.92 -6.12
CA LYS A 38 -3.64 -8.65 -5.39
C LYS A 38 -2.28 -7.98 -5.45
N THR A 39 -2.22 -6.71 -5.86
CA THR A 39 -0.96 -5.97 -5.78
C THR A 39 -0.64 -5.63 -4.34
N TYR A 40 0.64 -5.40 -4.03
CA TYR A 40 1.02 -4.91 -2.70
C TYR A 40 0.25 -3.63 -2.34
N LYS A 41 0.06 -2.73 -3.32
CA LYS A 41 -0.71 -1.49 -3.16
C LYS A 41 -2.15 -1.76 -2.70
N ASP A 42 -2.79 -2.83 -3.17
CA ASP A 42 -4.14 -3.19 -2.74
C ASP A 42 -4.22 -3.64 -1.29
N THR A 43 -3.12 -4.19 -0.74
CA THR A 43 -3.02 -4.55 0.69
C THR A 43 -2.84 -3.33 1.59
N LEU A 44 -2.47 -2.18 1.02
CA LEU A 44 -2.24 -0.94 1.74
C LEU A 44 -3.44 0.02 1.69
N LYS A 45 -4.38 -0.16 0.76
CA LYS A 45 -5.57 0.69 0.66
C LYS A 45 -6.34 0.69 1.98
N LEU A 46 -6.61 1.87 2.50
CA LEU A 46 -7.55 2.04 3.60
C LEU A 46 -8.94 1.64 3.10
N LYS A 47 -9.64 0.81 3.86
CA LYS A 47 -11.04 0.51 3.57
C LYS A 47 -11.89 1.65 4.12
N ASN A 48 -12.66 2.30 3.26
CA ASN A 48 -13.73 3.17 3.73
C ASN A 48 -14.86 2.26 4.24
N ASN A 49 -15.25 2.42 5.50
CA ASN A 49 -16.48 1.83 6.04
C ASN A 49 -17.70 2.59 5.52
#